data_AF-A0A8W8HP49-F1
#
_entry.id   AF-A0A8W8HP49-F1
#
_cell.length_a   1.000
_cell.length_b   1.000
_cell.length_c   1.000
_cell.angle_alpha   90.00
_cell.angle_beta   90.00
_cell.angle_gamma   90.00
#
_symmetry.space_group_name_H-M   'P 1'
#
loop_
_entity.id
_entity.type
_entity.pdbx_description
1 polymer ?
#
loop_
_entity_poly.entity_id
_entity_poly.type
_entity_poly.pdbx_seq_one_letter_code
_entity_poly.pdbx_strand_id
1 'polypeptide(L)'
;MAVTSIELHLEGTSPVYFSGHRVKGALVVHIGVPIIIAGVEVRFRGAARAKWSETVQRETYKTDIEHEKEEIYFDDRFCLWGKVNEQSRWEGREVLQRGRHMFPFQYKVPEGVPCSFEGPDAHVRYTVQGIIIRYNGECISTQRTINVLREFDPSREPGDSSANSTPHPLEDHAEKAVHTVCCRPGHVSCSITLPKRAYVSGENLRTEVVVHNMSIRKSGAVSLQLKQIISYGGVHTRTLLLKDQKICESLRPGQHKTWRDYSLRVPSMCPSRLHMCKVLDVRYCIAVEASFAEAVLYAAVPIIIATVPDPHLEFSKVAFKVSEPPLMTDKTVTDCIIYGCTKAETEEEDVKPKYKYFEDMKDPRRERDIVIKLRQSPGMRRRKEKEKHKAERESKEQAKHLVKLKSDEIVTESRA
;
A
#
# COMPACT_ATOMS: atom_id res chain seq x y z
N MET A 1 2.36 -25.80 33.52
CA MET A 1 1.29 -25.46 32.54
C MET A 1 0.89 -26.71 31.78
N ALA A 2 -0.39 -26.90 31.47
CA ALA A 2 -0.88 -28.13 30.83
C ALA A 2 -0.43 -28.24 29.35
N VAL A 3 -0.46 -27.13 28.63
CA VAL A 3 0.21 -26.99 27.32
C VAL A 3 1.53 -26.27 27.54
N THR A 4 2.59 -26.83 26.98
CA THR A 4 3.97 -26.34 27.14
C THR A 4 4.41 -25.49 25.95
N SER A 5 4.02 -25.85 24.72
CA SER A 5 4.16 -24.99 23.55
C SER A 5 3.10 -25.30 22.49
N ILE A 6 2.78 -24.30 21.68
CA ILE A 6 1.90 -24.40 20.51
C ILE A 6 2.49 -23.55 19.38
N GLU A 7 2.85 -24.20 18.29
CA GLU A 7 3.65 -23.59 17.22
C GLU A 7 3.10 -23.95 15.85
N LEU A 8 3.07 -22.96 14.95
CA LEU A 8 2.77 -23.17 13.53
C LEU A 8 4.09 -23.33 12.76
N HIS A 9 4.32 -24.54 12.26
CA HIS A 9 5.45 -24.86 11.40
C HIS A 9 4.97 -24.83 9.94
N LEU A 10 5.43 -23.85 9.17
CA LEU A 10 5.14 -23.76 7.74
C LEU A 10 6.27 -24.40 6.93
N GLU A 11 5.93 -25.10 5.85
CA GLU A 11 6.93 -25.66 4.94
C GLU A 11 7.58 -24.55 4.11
N GLY A 12 8.92 -24.47 4.14
CA GLY A 12 9.71 -23.51 3.38
C GLY A 12 10.63 -22.67 4.26
N THR A 13 11.73 -22.17 3.68
CA THR A 13 12.72 -21.33 4.38
C THR A 13 12.28 -19.87 4.53
N SER A 14 11.28 -19.43 3.76
CA SER A 14 10.76 -18.05 3.79
C SER A 14 9.23 -18.06 3.75
N PRO A 15 8.54 -17.25 4.58
CA PRO A 15 7.08 -17.22 4.66
C PRO A 15 6.44 -16.40 3.53
N VAL A 16 7.00 -16.45 2.32
CA VAL A 16 6.51 -15.73 1.13
C VAL A 16 5.84 -16.72 0.18
N TYR A 17 4.57 -16.48 -0.11
CA TYR A 17 3.72 -17.29 -0.97
C TYR A 17 3.16 -16.45 -2.11
N PHE A 18 2.80 -17.08 -3.21
CA PHE A 18 2.08 -16.41 -4.29
C PHE A 18 0.57 -16.69 -4.21
N SER A 19 -0.26 -15.76 -4.68
CA SER A 19 -1.69 -16.00 -4.88
C SER A 19 -1.89 -17.25 -5.74
N GLY A 20 -2.77 -18.16 -5.32
CA GLY A 20 -2.95 -19.47 -5.99
C GLY A 20 -1.99 -20.57 -5.54
N HIS A 21 -0.91 -20.26 -4.81
CA HIS A 21 0.00 -21.27 -4.28
C HIS A 21 -0.57 -21.97 -3.04
N ARG A 22 -0.01 -23.15 -2.75
CA ARG A 22 -0.38 -23.96 -1.60
C ARG A 22 0.56 -23.66 -0.42
N VAL A 23 -0.02 -23.25 0.70
CA VAL A 23 0.62 -23.22 2.01
C VAL A 23 0.47 -24.59 2.63
N LYS A 24 1.59 -25.19 3.03
CA LYS A 24 1.62 -26.46 3.75
C LYS A 24 2.30 -26.24 5.08
N GLY A 25 1.91 -27.02 6.07
CA GLY A 25 2.50 -26.93 7.40
C GLY A 25 1.86 -27.88 8.38
N ALA A 26 2.20 -27.70 9.64
CA ALA A 26 1.58 -28.42 10.74
C ALA A 26 1.45 -27.53 11.98
N LEU A 27 0.35 -27.70 12.70
CA LEU A 27 0.24 -27.22 14.07
C LEU A 27 0.91 -28.24 14.99
N VAL A 28 1.98 -27.85 15.64
CA VAL A 28 2.74 -28.69 16.57
C VAL A 28 2.43 -28.25 17.99
N VAL A 29 2.03 -29.20 18.83
CA VAL A 29 1.60 -28.94 20.19
C VAL A 29 2.38 -29.85 21.13
N HIS A 30 2.98 -29.27 22.17
CA HIS A 30 3.60 -30.02 23.26
C HIS A 30 2.73 -29.96 24.50
N ILE A 31 2.25 -31.12 24.93
CA ILE A 31 1.37 -31.29 26.09
C ILE A 31 2.21 -31.82 27.26
N GLY A 32 2.26 -31.06 28.36
CA GLY A 32 2.95 -31.47 29.58
C GLY A 32 2.07 -32.30 30.52
N VAL A 33 0.77 -31.99 30.54
CA VAL A 33 -0.25 -32.69 31.33
C VAL A 33 -1.44 -32.97 30.43
N PRO A 34 -2.01 -34.20 30.40
CA PRO A 34 -3.15 -34.51 29.55
C PRO A 34 -4.29 -33.50 29.67
N ILE A 35 -4.84 -33.08 28.53
CA ILE A 35 -5.94 -32.10 28.48
C ILE A 35 -7.13 -32.69 27.73
N ILE A 36 -8.34 -32.27 28.11
CA ILE A 36 -9.57 -32.63 27.40
C ILE A 36 -9.87 -31.56 26.36
N ILE A 37 -9.91 -31.97 25.10
CA ILE A 37 -10.16 -31.10 23.96
C ILE A 37 -11.42 -31.55 23.21
N ALA A 38 -12.13 -30.58 22.65
CA ALA A 38 -13.24 -30.81 21.76
C ALA A 38 -12.77 -30.92 20.29
N GLY A 39 -11.65 -30.25 19.96
CA GLY A 39 -10.99 -30.47 18.70
C GLY A 39 -9.81 -29.53 18.44
N VAL A 40 -9.32 -29.58 17.20
CA VAL A 40 -8.21 -28.77 16.70
C VAL A 40 -8.64 -28.13 15.39
N GLU A 41 -8.51 -26.81 15.31
CA GLU A 41 -8.87 -26.00 14.15
C GLU A 41 -7.62 -25.28 13.60
N VAL A 42 -7.58 -25.11 12.28
CA VAL A 42 -6.73 -24.10 11.65
C VAL A 42 -7.59 -23.13 10.87
N ARG A 43 -7.29 -21.84 10.99
CA ARG A 43 -7.99 -20.76 10.33
C ARG A 43 -7.03 -19.97 9.44
N PHE A 44 -7.41 -19.79 8.18
CA PHE A 44 -6.72 -18.97 7.21
C PHE A 44 -7.53 -17.71 6.97
N ARG A 45 -6.94 -16.55 7.22
CA ARG A 45 -7.63 -15.27 7.10
C ARG A 45 -6.81 -14.28 6.29
N GLY A 46 -7.38 -13.75 5.21
CA GLY A 46 -6.81 -12.68 4.41
C GLY A 46 -7.70 -11.46 4.48
N ALA A 47 -7.19 -10.33 4.97
CA ALA A 47 -7.98 -9.10 5.06
C ALA A 47 -7.14 -7.84 4.87
N ALA A 48 -7.76 -6.84 4.28
CA ALA A 48 -7.28 -5.47 4.26
C ALA A 48 -8.02 -4.64 5.32
N ARG A 49 -7.29 -3.82 6.07
CA ARG A 49 -7.84 -2.91 7.08
C ARG A 49 -7.18 -1.55 6.96
N ALA A 50 -7.97 -0.49 7.01
CA ALA A 50 -7.52 0.89 7.11
C ALA A 50 -8.24 1.60 8.26
N LYS A 51 -7.49 2.38 9.05
CA LYS A 51 -8.00 3.23 10.11
C LYS A 51 -7.34 4.60 10.01
N TRP A 52 -8.10 5.65 9.79
CA TRP A 52 -7.57 7.02 9.72
C TRP A 52 -8.50 8.00 10.42
N SER A 53 -7.98 9.16 10.83
CA SER A 53 -8.76 10.23 11.40
C SER A 53 -8.80 11.46 10.48
N GLU A 54 -9.93 12.15 10.47
CA GLU A 54 -10.10 13.42 9.77
C GLU A 54 -10.53 14.51 10.75
N THR A 55 -9.74 15.58 10.85
CA THR A 55 -10.13 16.76 11.65
C THR A 55 -11.08 17.62 10.84
N VAL A 56 -12.36 17.60 11.22
CA VAL A 56 -13.37 18.48 10.63
C VAL A 56 -13.40 19.77 11.43
N GLN A 57 -13.05 20.88 10.79
CA GLN A 57 -13.17 22.21 11.37
C GLN A 57 -14.54 22.80 11.03
N ARG A 58 -15.38 23.00 12.04
CA ARG A 58 -16.57 23.86 11.97
C ARG A 58 -16.31 25.14 12.75
N GLU A 59 -17.00 26.22 12.41
CA GLU A 59 -16.71 27.61 12.77
C GLU A 59 -16.30 27.86 14.24
N THR A 60 -16.78 27.04 15.19
CA THR A 60 -16.49 27.20 16.63
C THR A 60 -15.75 26.02 17.29
N TYR A 61 -15.58 24.88 16.63
CA TYR A 61 -14.92 23.70 17.23
C TYR A 61 -14.26 22.79 16.19
N LYS A 62 -13.20 22.11 16.62
CA LYS A 62 -12.53 21.05 15.87
C LYS A 62 -12.98 19.70 16.42
N THR A 63 -13.40 18.80 15.52
CA THR A 63 -13.75 17.42 15.89
C THR A 63 -12.95 16.48 15.02
N ASP A 64 -12.29 15.52 15.65
CA ASP A 64 -11.62 14.43 14.96
C ASP A 64 -12.63 13.30 14.76
N ILE A 65 -12.83 12.90 13.50
CA ILE A 65 -13.70 11.78 13.12
C ILE A 65 -12.80 10.61 12.76
N GLU A 66 -12.95 9.50 13.47
CA GLU A 66 -12.26 8.25 13.13
C GLU A 66 -13.05 7.47 12.08
N HIS A 67 -12.33 6.96 11.08
CA HIS A 67 -12.85 6.12 10.03
C HIS A 67 -12.14 4.77 10.05
N GLU A 68 -12.89 3.68 9.92
CA GLU A 68 -12.37 2.33 9.77
C GLU A 68 -13.01 1.67 8.56
N LYS A 69 -12.19 0.96 7.78
CA LYS A 69 -12.66 0.16 6.64
C LYS A 69 -11.95 -1.19 6.66
N GLU A 70 -12.72 -2.25 6.52
CA GLU A 70 -12.22 -3.62 6.41
C GLU A 70 -12.79 -4.30 5.17
N GLU A 71 -11.95 -5.10 4.51
CA GLU A 71 -12.35 -6.02 3.44
C GLU A 71 -11.70 -7.37 3.71
N ILE A 72 -12.54 -8.40 3.86
CA ILE A 72 -12.10 -9.78 4.08
C ILE A 72 -12.10 -10.47 2.71
N TYR A 73 -10.95 -10.98 2.30
CA TYR A 73 -10.80 -11.75 1.06
C TYR A 73 -11.19 -13.21 1.25
N PHE A 74 -10.79 -13.78 2.40
CA PHE A 74 -11.16 -15.12 2.83
C PHE A 74 -11.01 -15.25 4.34
N ASP A 75 -11.79 -16.14 4.93
CA ASP A 75 -11.79 -16.45 6.36
C ASP A 75 -12.21 -17.91 6.55
N ASP A 76 -11.32 -18.80 6.10
CA ASP A 76 -11.60 -20.22 5.99
C ASP A 76 -11.13 -20.95 7.24
N ARG A 77 -11.98 -21.83 7.77
CA ARG A 77 -11.70 -22.62 8.97
C ARG A 77 -11.76 -24.11 8.65
N PHE A 78 -10.78 -24.85 9.13
CA PHE A 78 -10.65 -26.28 8.89
C PHE A 78 -10.50 -27.01 10.22
N CYS A 79 -11.35 -28.02 10.42
CA CYS A 79 -11.19 -28.99 11.50
C CYS A 79 -10.03 -29.92 11.12
N LEU A 80 -8.91 -29.83 11.84
CA LEU A 80 -7.78 -30.74 11.70
C LEU A 80 -8.00 -32.04 12.47
N TRP A 81 -8.76 -31.97 13.56
CA TRP A 81 -9.08 -33.12 14.39
C TRP A 81 -10.30 -32.85 15.28
N GLY A 82 -11.09 -33.88 15.54
CA GLY A 82 -12.35 -33.79 16.28
C GLY A 82 -13.58 -33.79 15.34
N LYS A 83 -14.76 -33.53 15.91
CA LYS A 83 -16.03 -33.50 15.18
C LYS A 83 -16.77 -32.19 15.43
N VAL A 84 -17.26 -31.61 14.33
CA VAL A 84 -18.08 -30.40 14.31
C VAL A 84 -19.42 -30.77 13.68
N ASN A 85 -20.53 -30.39 14.31
CA ASN A 85 -21.86 -30.64 13.77
C ASN A 85 -22.31 -29.60 12.75
N GLU A 86 -23.49 -29.82 12.15
CA GLU A 86 -24.09 -28.91 11.16
C GLU A 86 -24.33 -27.49 11.72
N GLN A 87 -24.41 -27.34 13.04
CA GLN A 87 -24.58 -26.06 13.72
C GLN A 87 -23.24 -25.40 14.07
N SER A 88 -22.12 -25.89 13.51
CA SER A 88 -20.76 -25.40 13.78
C SER A 88 -20.34 -25.46 15.25
N ARG A 89 -20.87 -26.43 16.01
CA ARG A 89 -20.50 -26.68 17.40
C ARG A 89 -19.63 -27.92 17.51
N TRP A 90 -18.65 -27.87 18.40
CA TRP A 90 -17.74 -28.97 18.67
C TRP A 90 -18.41 -29.99 19.59
N GLU A 91 -18.36 -31.27 19.20
CA GLU A 91 -19.00 -32.36 19.94
C GLU A 91 -17.99 -33.33 20.58
N GLY A 92 -16.69 -33.14 20.29
CA GLY A 92 -15.64 -33.98 20.83
C GLY A 92 -15.44 -33.80 22.33
N ARG A 93 -15.08 -34.89 23.01
CA ARG A 93 -14.55 -34.86 24.38
C ARG A 93 -13.43 -35.89 24.48
N GLU A 94 -12.30 -35.52 23.91
CA GLU A 94 -11.17 -36.42 23.75
C GLU A 94 -9.99 -35.96 24.60
N VAL A 95 -9.19 -36.91 25.08
CA VAL A 95 -8.04 -36.62 25.95
C VAL A 95 -6.78 -36.60 25.10
N LEU A 96 -6.22 -35.40 24.92
CA LEU A 96 -4.91 -35.24 24.30
C LEU A 96 -3.83 -35.57 25.33
N GLN A 97 -3.15 -36.70 25.13
CA GLN A 97 -2.17 -37.24 26.08
C GLN A 97 -0.91 -36.37 26.19
N ARG A 98 -0.12 -36.59 27.25
CA ARG A 98 1.21 -35.96 27.38
C ARG A 98 2.08 -36.36 26.19
N GLY A 99 2.78 -35.40 25.60
CA GLY A 99 3.68 -35.62 24.48
C GLY A 99 3.58 -34.56 23.39
N ARG A 100 4.27 -34.82 22.28
CA ARG A 100 4.25 -33.98 21.07
C ARG A 100 3.18 -34.48 20.11
N HIS A 101 2.29 -33.60 19.71
CA HIS A 101 1.23 -33.85 18.74
C HIS A 101 1.43 -32.96 17.53
N MET A 102 1.09 -33.48 16.34
CA MET A 102 1.29 -32.79 15.08
C MET A 102 0.05 -32.94 14.21
N PHE A 103 -0.53 -31.80 13.82
CA PHE A 103 -1.72 -31.73 13.00
C PHE A 103 -1.36 -31.06 11.65
N PRO A 104 -1.07 -31.86 10.60
CA PRO A 104 -0.71 -31.33 9.30
C PRO A 104 -1.90 -30.65 8.61
N PHE A 105 -1.62 -29.61 7.84
CA PHE A 105 -2.61 -28.89 7.06
C PHE A 105 -2.06 -28.48 5.69
N GLN A 106 -2.97 -28.27 4.76
CA GLN A 106 -2.66 -27.73 3.45
C GLN A 106 -3.80 -26.81 2.99
N TYR A 107 -3.44 -25.62 2.52
CA TYR A 107 -4.40 -24.61 2.06
C TYR A 107 -3.93 -23.99 0.75
N LYS A 108 -4.82 -23.81 -0.23
CA LYS A 108 -4.52 -23.07 -1.45
C LYS A 108 -4.97 -21.63 -1.24
N VAL A 109 -4.03 -20.68 -1.25
CA VAL A 109 -4.36 -19.24 -1.19
C VAL A 109 -5.24 -18.92 -2.40
N PRO A 110 -6.40 -18.25 -2.22
CA PRO A 110 -7.26 -17.91 -3.33
C PRO A 110 -6.52 -17.10 -4.40
N GLU A 111 -6.89 -17.32 -5.66
CA GLU A 111 -6.33 -16.57 -6.78
C GLU A 111 -6.89 -15.14 -6.79
N GLY A 112 -6.08 -14.18 -7.24
CA GLY A 112 -6.51 -12.78 -7.37
C GLY A 112 -6.51 -11.97 -6.08
N VAL A 113 -6.12 -12.55 -4.93
CA VAL A 113 -5.92 -11.77 -3.70
C VAL A 113 -4.78 -10.74 -3.86
N PRO A 114 -4.87 -9.56 -3.22
CA PRO A 114 -3.83 -8.55 -3.32
C PRO A 114 -2.50 -8.99 -2.69
N CYS A 115 -1.45 -8.21 -2.93
CA CYS A 115 -0.18 -8.42 -2.23
C CYS A 115 -0.29 -7.97 -0.77
N SER A 116 0.46 -8.63 0.12
CA SER A 116 0.67 -8.16 1.49
C SER A 116 1.22 -6.73 1.49
N PHE A 117 0.66 -5.90 2.34
CA PHE A 117 1.01 -4.50 2.45
C PHE A 117 0.98 -4.07 3.91
N GLU A 118 1.94 -3.24 4.29
CA GLU A 118 1.98 -2.57 5.58
C GLU A 118 2.21 -1.09 5.30
N GLY A 119 1.37 -0.23 5.87
CA GLY A 119 1.48 1.22 5.78
C GLY A 119 1.10 1.87 7.12
N PRO A 120 1.20 3.20 7.23
CA PRO A 120 0.99 3.91 8.49
C PRO A 120 -0.42 3.72 9.06
N ASP A 121 -1.43 3.83 8.19
CA ASP A 121 -2.84 3.86 8.58
C ASP A 121 -3.61 2.65 8.02
N ALA A 122 -2.93 1.70 7.36
CA ALA A 122 -3.57 0.53 6.76
C ALA A 122 -2.62 -0.63 6.48
N HIS A 123 -3.17 -1.84 6.37
CA HIS A 123 -2.45 -3.04 6.02
C HIS A 123 -3.31 -4.03 5.22
N VAL A 124 -2.64 -4.91 4.48
CA VAL A 124 -3.19 -6.14 3.89
C VAL A 124 -2.41 -7.30 4.51
N ARG A 125 -3.07 -8.08 5.37
CA ARG A 125 -2.44 -9.18 6.12
C ARG A 125 -3.12 -10.50 5.83
N TYR A 126 -2.30 -11.53 5.75
CA TYR A 126 -2.71 -12.92 5.64
C TYR A 126 -2.20 -13.66 6.85
N THR A 127 -3.09 -14.30 7.60
CA THR A 127 -2.75 -14.99 8.85
C THR A 127 -3.20 -16.43 8.81
N VAL A 128 -2.38 -17.29 9.41
CA VAL A 128 -2.69 -18.68 9.73
C VAL A 128 -2.77 -18.76 11.24
N GLN A 129 -3.91 -19.21 11.75
CA GLN A 129 -4.15 -19.35 13.18
C GLN A 129 -4.43 -20.82 13.50
N GLY A 130 -3.62 -21.41 14.38
CA GLY A 130 -3.85 -22.76 14.90
C GLY A 130 -4.53 -22.67 16.26
N ILE A 131 -5.61 -23.41 16.47
CA ILE A 131 -6.48 -23.30 17.65
C ILE A 131 -6.75 -24.69 18.22
N ILE A 132 -6.44 -24.88 19.49
CA ILE A 132 -6.87 -26.03 20.28
C ILE A 132 -8.11 -25.63 21.05
N ILE A 133 -9.20 -26.33 20.77
CA ILE A 133 -10.51 -26.05 21.32
C ILE A 133 -10.68 -26.96 22.51
N ARG A 134 -10.62 -26.39 23.70
CA ARG A 134 -10.81 -27.15 24.94
C ARG A 134 -12.27 -27.51 25.11
N TYR A 135 -12.54 -28.69 25.69
CA TYR A 135 -13.91 -29.07 26.05
C TYR A 135 -14.48 -28.10 27.11
N ASN A 136 -13.65 -27.73 28.09
CA ASN A 136 -13.96 -26.72 29.10
C ASN A 136 -12.83 -25.68 29.17
N GLY A 137 -13.20 -24.42 29.36
CA GLY A 137 -12.28 -23.30 29.51
C GLY A 137 -11.88 -22.65 28.18
N GLU A 138 -10.88 -21.78 28.23
CA GLU A 138 -10.45 -20.99 27.08
C GLU A 138 -9.69 -21.83 26.04
N CYS A 139 -9.95 -21.53 24.76
CA CYS A 139 -9.19 -22.06 23.65
C CYS A 139 -7.74 -21.57 23.72
N ILE A 140 -6.83 -22.40 23.24
CA ILE A 140 -5.41 -22.06 23.13
C ILE A 140 -5.14 -21.82 21.66
N SER A 141 -4.55 -20.68 21.32
CA SER A 141 -4.26 -20.39 19.91
C SER A 141 -2.87 -19.83 19.72
N THR A 142 -2.35 -20.04 18.52
CA THR A 142 -1.14 -19.40 18.01
C THR A 142 -1.45 -18.86 16.63
N GLN A 143 -0.77 -17.80 16.22
CA GLN A 143 -0.97 -17.17 14.93
C GLN A 143 0.37 -16.86 14.28
N ARG A 144 0.45 -17.08 12.97
CA ARG A 144 1.53 -16.57 12.13
C ARG A 144 0.98 -15.79 10.96
N THR A 145 1.62 -14.66 10.66
CA THR A 145 1.39 -13.92 9.43
C THR A 145 2.13 -14.62 8.29
N ILE A 146 1.65 -14.50 7.06
CA ILE A 146 2.37 -14.91 5.85
C ILE A 146 2.37 -13.75 4.86
N ASN A 147 3.43 -13.67 4.06
CA ASN A 147 3.54 -12.70 2.99
C ASN A 147 2.98 -13.30 1.72
N VAL A 148 1.96 -12.67 1.14
CA VAL A 148 1.40 -13.07 -0.14
C VAL A 148 1.83 -12.07 -1.20
N LEU A 149 2.39 -12.56 -2.28
CA LEU A 149 2.70 -11.80 -3.49
C LEU A 149 1.76 -12.23 -4.61
N ARG A 150 1.53 -11.32 -5.54
CA ARG A 150 0.80 -11.57 -6.77
C ARG A 150 1.72 -11.30 -7.93
N GLU A 151 1.62 -12.13 -8.96
CA GLU A 151 2.21 -11.79 -10.25
C GLU A 151 1.49 -10.58 -10.83
N PHE A 152 2.25 -9.51 -11.03
CA PHE A 152 1.78 -8.26 -11.59
C PHE A 152 2.71 -7.89 -12.73
N ASP A 153 2.19 -8.11 -13.92
CA ASP A 153 2.78 -7.72 -15.19
C ASP A 153 1.89 -6.61 -15.80
N PRO A 154 2.39 -5.36 -15.85
CA PRO A 154 1.65 -4.24 -16.44
C PRO A 154 1.28 -4.45 -17.91
N SER A 155 2.01 -5.29 -18.65
CA SER A 155 1.74 -5.56 -20.06
C SER A 155 0.51 -6.44 -20.30
N ARG A 156 0.11 -7.22 -19.29
CA ARG A 156 -0.97 -8.20 -19.37
C ARG A 156 -2.32 -7.67 -18.88
N GLU A 157 -2.40 -6.49 -18.28
CA GLU A 157 -3.67 -5.97 -17.77
C GLU A 157 -4.56 -5.39 -18.91
N PRO A 158 -5.79 -5.91 -19.07
CA PRO A 158 -6.73 -5.43 -20.08
C PRO A 158 -7.22 -4.02 -19.72
N GLY A 159 -6.78 -3.02 -20.47
CA GLY A 159 -7.18 -1.62 -20.30
C GLY A 159 -6.01 -0.65 -20.15
N ASP A 160 -4.79 -1.16 -19.98
CA ASP A 160 -3.60 -0.34 -19.81
C ASP A 160 -2.50 -0.72 -20.80
N SER A 161 -2.90 -0.94 -22.07
CA SER A 161 -1.99 -1.17 -23.19
C SER A 161 -0.90 -0.09 -23.30
N SER A 162 -1.07 1.08 -22.67
CA SER A 162 -0.08 2.18 -22.58
C SER A 162 1.00 2.01 -21.51
N ALA A 163 0.87 1.07 -20.56
CA ALA A 163 1.75 0.98 -19.40
C ALA A 163 3.20 0.66 -19.74
N ASN A 164 3.43 -0.12 -20.81
CA ASN A 164 4.75 -0.40 -21.38
C ASN A 164 4.91 0.09 -22.83
N SER A 165 3.84 0.62 -23.47
CA SER A 165 3.86 1.00 -24.88
C SER A 165 3.73 2.49 -25.15
N THR A 166 4.10 3.38 -24.21
CA THR A 166 4.34 4.76 -24.63
C THR A 166 5.61 4.76 -25.49
N PRO A 167 5.54 4.98 -26.82
CA PRO A 167 6.73 5.10 -27.65
C PRO A 167 7.50 6.40 -27.32
N HIS A 168 7.03 7.18 -26.35
CA HIS A 168 7.57 8.47 -25.97
C HIS A 168 7.96 8.46 -24.50
N PRO A 169 9.07 9.12 -24.15
CA PRO A 169 9.47 9.31 -22.77
C PRO A 169 8.34 9.93 -21.96
N LEU A 170 8.22 9.54 -20.70
CA LEU A 170 7.32 10.18 -19.75
C LEU A 170 7.99 11.43 -19.22
N GLU A 171 7.32 12.56 -19.39
CA GLU A 171 7.87 13.86 -19.03
C GLU A 171 6.90 14.65 -18.17
N ASP A 172 7.42 15.37 -17.19
CA ASP A 172 6.69 16.44 -16.50
C ASP A 172 7.59 17.67 -16.37
N HIS A 173 6.95 18.84 -16.32
CA HIS A 173 7.63 20.13 -16.30
C HIS A 173 6.90 21.15 -15.43
N ALA A 174 7.66 21.86 -14.61
CA ALA A 174 7.17 22.97 -13.81
C ALA A 174 8.02 24.22 -14.07
N GLU A 175 7.33 25.35 -14.21
CA GLU A 175 7.94 26.66 -14.41
C GLU A 175 7.21 27.71 -13.57
N LYS A 176 7.95 28.70 -13.08
CA LYS A 176 7.40 29.87 -12.42
C LYS A 176 8.21 31.13 -12.78
N ALA A 177 7.49 32.21 -13.06
CA ALA A 177 8.09 33.54 -13.18
C ALA A 177 8.45 34.08 -11.79
N VAL A 178 9.64 34.66 -11.67
CA VAL A 178 10.18 35.29 -10.47
C VAL A 178 10.26 36.79 -10.75
N HIS A 179 9.54 37.59 -9.97
CA HIS A 179 9.42 39.02 -10.20
C HIS A 179 10.36 39.80 -9.30
N THR A 180 11.00 40.82 -9.86
CA THR A 180 11.91 41.71 -9.12
C THR A 180 11.55 43.15 -9.41
N VAL A 181 11.66 44.02 -8.40
CA VAL A 181 11.21 45.42 -8.47
C VAL A 181 12.00 46.25 -9.51
N CYS A 182 13.26 45.92 -9.78
CA CYS A 182 14.15 46.72 -10.61
C CYS A 182 14.72 46.00 -11.85
N CYS A 183 14.30 44.77 -12.14
CA CYS A 183 14.81 43.98 -13.27
C CYS A 183 13.69 43.26 -14.01
N ARG A 184 13.94 42.86 -15.27
CA ARG A 184 13.02 42.02 -16.04
C ARG A 184 12.74 40.72 -15.27
N PRO A 185 11.47 40.25 -15.22
CA PRO A 185 11.13 39.00 -14.56
C PRO A 185 11.98 37.84 -15.09
N GLY A 186 12.58 37.08 -14.18
CA GLY A 186 13.32 35.85 -14.48
C GLY A 186 12.39 34.64 -14.45
N HIS A 187 12.83 33.52 -15.04
CA HIS A 187 12.06 32.27 -15.03
C HIS A 187 12.86 31.16 -14.34
N VAL A 188 12.21 30.41 -13.47
CA VAL A 188 12.80 29.20 -12.89
C VAL A 188 11.99 28.01 -13.35
N SER A 189 12.66 26.92 -13.75
CA SER A 189 11.98 25.72 -14.21
C SER A 189 12.73 24.44 -13.85
N CYS A 190 11.98 23.34 -13.75
CA CYS A 190 12.51 22.00 -13.65
C CYS A 190 11.67 21.02 -14.48
N SER A 191 12.31 20.04 -15.10
CA SER A 191 11.65 18.92 -15.76
C SER A 191 12.32 17.60 -15.44
N ILE A 192 11.54 16.54 -15.58
CA ILE A 192 11.99 15.16 -15.39
C ILE A 192 11.55 14.29 -16.58
N THR A 193 12.58 13.66 -17.14
CA THR A 193 12.72 12.64 -18.16
C THR A 193 12.65 11.16 -17.74
N LEU A 194 11.61 10.34 -18.02
CA LEU A 194 11.68 8.88 -17.80
C LEU A 194 11.50 8.05 -19.08
N PRO A 195 12.36 7.05 -19.35
CA PRO A 195 12.28 6.25 -20.58
C PRO A 195 11.10 5.27 -20.56
N LYS A 196 10.71 4.79 -19.38
CA LYS A 196 9.59 3.86 -19.19
C LYS A 196 8.84 4.12 -17.90
N ARG A 197 7.64 3.56 -17.78
CA ARG A 197 6.75 3.72 -16.63
C ARG A 197 6.88 2.58 -15.61
N ALA A 198 7.13 1.35 -16.06
CA ALA A 198 7.17 0.17 -15.20
C ALA A 198 8.58 -0.22 -14.77
N TYR A 199 8.76 -0.47 -13.48
CA TYR A 199 10.02 -0.91 -12.87
C TYR A 199 9.76 -2.03 -11.87
N VAL A 200 10.76 -2.84 -11.57
CA VAL A 200 10.70 -3.83 -10.49
C VAL A 200 11.56 -3.43 -9.29
N SER A 201 11.26 -3.98 -8.12
CA SER A 201 12.12 -3.81 -6.94
C SER A 201 13.56 -4.23 -7.24
N GLY A 202 14.53 -3.40 -6.87
CA GLY A 202 15.95 -3.63 -7.10
C GLY A 202 16.50 -3.11 -8.43
N GLU A 203 15.64 -2.77 -9.38
CA GLU A 203 16.03 -2.19 -10.68
C GLU A 203 16.63 -0.78 -10.53
N ASN A 204 17.58 -0.43 -11.41
CA ASN A 204 18.08 0.94 -11.52
C ASN A 204 17.23 1.75 -12.48
N LEU A 205 16.40 2.64 -11.94
CA LEU A 205 15.66 3.61 -12.73
C LEU A 205 16.61 4.72 -13.18
N ARG A 206 16.64 4.98 -14.49
CA ARG A 206 17.48 6.01 -15.13
C ARG A 206 16.59 7.17 -15.58
N THR A 207 16.96 8.39 -15.24
CA THR A 207 16.18 9.60 -15.57
C THR A 207 17.06 10.73 -16.08
N GLU A 208 16.47 11.60 -16.88
CA GLU A 208 17.03 12.90 -17.22
C GLU A 208 16.37 14.00 -16.38
N VAL A 209 17.16 14.85 -15.73
CA VAL A 209 16.66 15.99 -14.96
C VAL A 209 17.23 17.27 -15.55
N VAL A 210 16.38 18.26 -15.81
CA VAL A 210 16.78 19.56 -16.34
C VAL A 210 16.28 20.65 -15.40
N VAL A 211 17.16 21.55 -14.96
CA VAL A 211 16.80 22.67 -14.08
C VAL A 211 17.42 23.96 -14.60
N HIS A 212 16.57 24.98 -14.75
CA HIS A 212 16.95 26.31 -15.22
C HIS A 212 16.70 27.31 -14.10
N ASN A 213 17.76 28.03 -13.70
CA ASN A 213 17.66 29.14 -12.77
C ASN A 213 17.92 30.46 -13.49
N MET A 214 16.94 30.99 -14.21
CA MET A 214 17.04 32.34 -14.80
C MET A 214 16.57 33.43 -13.84
N SER A 215 16.63 33.19 -12.53
CA SER A 215 16.43 34.23 -11.51
C SER A 215 17.74 34.94 -11.18
N ILE A 216 17.64 36.06 -10.47
CA ILE A 216 18.81 36.80 -9.96
C ILE A 216 19.38 36.21 -8.66
N ARG A 217 18.72 35.19 -8.09
CA ARG A 217 19.11 34.58 -6.81
C ARG A 217 19.64 33.17 -7.01
N LYS A 218 20.52 32.74 -6.11
CA LYS A 218 21.00 31.36 -6.05
C LYS A 218 19.84 30.44 -5.66
N SER A 219 19.70 29.29 -6.30
CA SER A 219 18.70 28.29 -5.92
C SER A 219 19.11 27.58 -4.62
N GLY A 220 18.15 26.96 -3.95
CA GLY A 220 18.40 25.93 -2.96
C GLY A 220 18.72 24.59 -3.63
N ALA A 221 18.63 23.52 -2.83
CA ALA A 221 18.93 22.17 -3.29
C ALA A 221 17.93 21.68 -4.35
N VAL A 222 18.44 20.80 -5.21
CA VAL A 222 17.66 20.01 -6.16
C VAL A 222 17.80 18.55 -5.77
N SER A 223 16.68 17.86 -5.59
CA SER A 223 16.68 16.44 -5.24
C SER A 223 15.74 15.61 -6.11
N LEU A 224 16.12 14.34 -6.30
CA LEU A 224 15.29 13.32 -6.92
C LEU A 224 14.62 12.49 -5.82
N GLN A 225 13.30 12.45 -5.83
CA GLN A 225 12.48 11.85 -4.79
C GLN A 225 11.65 10.70 -5.35
N LEU A 226 11.72 9.53 -4.71
CA LEU A 226 10.74 8.46 -4.90
C LEU A 226 9.68 8.58 -3.82
N LYS A 227 8.42 8.79 -4.23
CA LYS A 227 7.28 8.93 -3.33
C LYS A 227 6.29 7.81 -3.50
N GLN A 228 5.73 7.38 -2.39
CA GLN A 228 4.61 6.44 -2.31
C GLN A 228 3.35 7.22 -1.93
N ILE A 229 2.29 7.03 -2.70
CA ILE A 229 1.01 7.69 -2.50
C ILE A 229 0.02 6.58 -2.14
N ILE A 230 -0.43 6.59 -0.89
CA ILE A 230 -1.38 5.62 -0.35
C ILE A 230 -2.73 6.31 -0.26
N SER A 231 -3.73 5.79 -0.97
CA SER A 231 -5.10 6.28 -0.91
C SER A 231 -5.96 5.31 -0.10
N TYR A 232 -6.52 5.76 1.02
CA TYR A 232 -7.36 4.99 1.92
C TYR A 232 -8.84 5.27 1.63
N GLY A 233 -9.60 4.21 1.35
CA GLY A 233 -11.03 4.26 1.08
C GLY A 233 -11.46 5.16 -0.09
N GLY A 234 -10.51 5.67 -0.89
CA GLY A 234 -10.73 6.65 -1.95
C GLY A 234 -10.89 8.11 -1.48
N VAL A 235 -10.76 8.37 -0.17
CA VAL A 235 -11.04 9.69 0.44
C VAL A 235 -9.77 10.30 1.01
N HIS A 236 -9.10 9.58 1.91
CA HIS A 236 -7.88 10.06 2.55
C HIS A 236 -6.67 9.61 1.73
N THR A 237 -5.66 10.49 1.56
CA THR A 237 -4.43 10.13 0.85
C THR A 237 -3.23 10.63 1.63
N ARG A 238 -2.28 9.73 1.85
CA ARG A 238 -1.01 10.02 2.49
C ARG A 238 0.12 9.82 1.49
N THR A 239 1.08 10.74 1.51
CA THR A 239 2.27 10.67 0.64
C THR A 239 3.49 10.46 1.50
N LEU A 240 4.19 9.35 1.28
CA LEU A 240 5.42 8.99 1.97
C LEU A 240 6.62 9.21 1.05
N LEU A 241 7.70 9.77 1.60
CA LEU A 241 8.97 9.92 0.90
C LEU A 241 9.83 8.67 1.16
N LEU A 242 9.95 7.80 0.15
CA LEU A 242 10.69 6.53 0.29
C LEU A 242 12.18 6.68 0.05
N LYS A 243 12.58 7.63 -0.80
CA LYS A 243 13.98 7.92 -1.09
C LYS A 243 14.11 9.37 -1.52
N ASP A 244 15.11 10.05 -0.98
CA ASP A 244 15.50 11.40 -1.37
C ASP A 244 16.98 11.40 -1.73
N GLN A 245 17.29 11.70 -2.98
CA GLN A 245 18.66 11.68 -3.50
C GLN A 245 19.00 13.08 -4.00
N LYS A 246 19.76 13.83 -3.20
CA LYS A 246 20.19 15.19 -3.55
C LYS A 246 21.09 15.14 -4.80
N ILE A 247 20.67 15.82 -5.86
CA ILE A 247 21.38 15.90 -7.15
C ILE A 247 22.37 17.07 -7.12
N CYS A 248 21.95 18.20 -6.54
CA CYS A 248 22.73 19.42 -6.49
C CYS A 248 22.40 20.24 -5.25
N GLU A 249 23.42 20.82 -4.60
CA GLU A 249 23.20 21.72 -3.46
C GLU A 249 22.59 23.06 -3.86
N SER A 250 22.93 23.57 -5.05
CA SER A 250 22.43 24.85 -5.56
C SER A 250 22.88 25.13 -7.00
N LEU A 251 22.10 25.97 -7.69
CA LEU A 251 22.43 26.55 -8.99
C LEU A 251 22.64 28.05 -8.85
N ARG A 252 23.65 28.58 -9.55
CA ARG A 252 23.91 30.02 -9.61
C ARG A 252 22.84 30.74 -10.45
N PRO A 253 22.64 32.05 -10.26
CA PRO A 253 21.84 32.87 -11.17
C PRO A 253 22.27 32.69 -12.63
N GLY A 254 21.30 32.58 -13.54
CA GLY A 254 21.52 32.38 -14.99
C GLY A 254 22.00 30.98 -15.39
N GLN A 255 22.12 30.04 -14.45
CA GLN A 255 22.63 28.71 -14.73
C GLN A 255 21.51 27.76 -15.20
N HIS A 256 21.81 26.96 -16.22
CA HIS A 256 21.06 25.76 -16.56
C HIS A 256 21.93 24.53 -16.30
N LYS A 257 21.33 23.44 -15.81
CA LYS A 257 22.01 22.15 -15.66
C LYS A 257 21.09 21.03 -16.13
N THR A 258 21.71 20.06 -16.77
CA THR A 258 21.09 18.82 -17.23
C THR A 258 21.87 17.65 -16.66
N TRP A 259 21.18 16.76 -15.95
CA TRP A 259 21.71 15.49 -15.47
C TRP A 259 21.11 14.39 -16.32
N ARG A 260 21.90 13.82 -17.23
CA ARG A 260 21.49 12.68 -18.07
C ARG A 260 21.82 11.38 -17.38
N ASP A 261 20.98 10.37 -17.60
CA ASP A 261 21.18 9.00 -17.09
C ASP A 261 21.39 8.94 -15.57
N TYR A 262 20.73 9.84 -14.83
CA TYR A 262 20.83 9.85 -13.38
C TYR A 262 20.10 8.64 -12.81
N SER A 263 20.83 7.79 -12.08
CA SER A 263 20.32 6.50 -11.62
C SER A 263 19.79 6.56 -10.18
N LEU A 264 18.61 5.99 -9.96
CA LEU A 264 18.04 5.71 -8.66
C LEU A 264 17.66 4.23 -8.57
N ARG A 265 18.33 3.49 -7.68
CA ARG A 265 17.94 2.10 -7.38
C ARG A 265 16.58 2.07 -6.69
N VAL A 266 15.63 1.36 -7.28
CA VAL A 266 14.29 1.11 -6.75
C VAL A 266 14.43 0.18 -5.54
N PRO A 267 13.96 0.57 -4.35
CA PRO A 267 14.05 -0.26 -3.17
C PRO A 267 13.06 -1.44 -3.22
N SER A 268 13.21 -2.39 -2.28
CA SER A 268 12.16 -3.36 -2.01
C SER A 268 10.91 -2.62 -1.54
N MET A 269 9.81 -2.76 -2.27
CA MET A 269 8.54 -2.06 -2.02
C MET A 269 7.37 -2.87 -2.56
N CYS A 270 6.18 -2.60 -2.02
CA CYS A 270 4.95 -3.26 -2.46
C CYS A 270 4.70 -2.93 -3.94
N PRO A 271 4.22 -3.89 -4.75
CA PRO A 271 3.81 -3.57 -6.11
C PRO A 271 2.68 -2.54 -6.13
N SER A 272 2.61 -1.78 -7.22
CA SER A 272 1.52 -0.85 -7.47
C SER A 272 0.21 -1.59 -7.69
N ARG A 273 -0.91 -0.88 -7.49
CA ARG A 273 -2.27 -1.35 -7.79
C ARG A 273 -2.57 -2.68 -7.11
N LEU A 274 -2.93 -2.58 -5.83
CA LEU A 274 -3.40 -3.72 -5.07
C LEU A 274 -4.74 -4.21 -5.67
N HIS A 275 -4.62 -5.19 -6.56
CA HIS A 275 -5.74 -5.72 -7.32
C HIS A 275 -6.88 -6.15 -6.40
N MET A 276 -8.10 -5.72 -6.72
CA MET A 276 -9.33 -6.00 -5.96
C MET A 276 -9.33 -5.49 -4.50
N CYS A 277 -8.36 -4.66 -4.08
CA CYS A 277 -8.40 -4.01 -2.78
C CYS A 277 -9.22 -2.71 -2.86
N LYS A 278 -10.37 -2.67 -2.19
CA LYS A 278 -11.22 -1.48 -2.08
C LYS A 278 -10.87 -0.63 -0.86
N VAL A 279 -10.08 -1.19 0.05
CA VAL A 279 -9.68 -0.55 1.31
C VAL A 279 -8.59 0.48 1.07
N LEU A 280 -7.58 0.13 0.28
CA LEU A 280 -6.47 1.02 -0.03
C LEU A 280 -5.89 0.79 -1.42
N ASP A 281 -5.33 1.83 -2.01
CA ASP A 281 -4.56 1.78 -3.26
C ASP A 281 -3.16 2.37 -3.03
N VAL A 282 -2.16 1.77 -3.68
CA VAL A 282 -0.76 2.15 -3.55
C VAL A 282 -0.23 2.53 -4.92
N ARG A 283 0.21 3.78 -5.05
CA ARG A 283 0.78 4.37 -6.25
C ARG A 283 2.14 4.98 -5.97
N TYR A 284 2.93 5.18 -7.00
CA TYR A 284 4.27 5.73 -6.88
C TYR A 284 4.54 6.80 -7.92
N CYS A 285 5.42 7.73 -7.58
CA CYS A 285 5.97 8.67 -8.54
C CYS A 285 7.45 8.96 -8.26
N ILE A 286 8.16 9.31 -9.33
CA ILE A 286 9.45 9.98 -9.21
C ILE A 286 9.22 11.46 -9.41
N ALA A 287 9.70 12.26 -8.47
CA ALA A 287 9.59 13.70 -8.50
C ALA A 287 10.97 14.35 -8.44
N VAL A 288 11.15 15.44 -9.18
CA VAL A 288 12.22 16.40 -8.95
C VAL A 288 11.64 17.52 -8.10
N GLU A 289 12.28 17.76 -6.96
CA GLU A 289 12.04 18.93 -6.12
C GLU A 289 13.19 19.91 -6.31
N ALA A 290 12.90 21.12 -6.78
CA ALA A 290 13.89 22.18 -6.96
C ALA A 290 13.51 23.40 -6.13
N SER A 291 14.33 23.70 -5.12
CA SER A 291 14.12 24.83 -4.22
C SER A 291 14.67 26.13 -4.82
N PHE A 292 13.87 27.18 -4.85
CA PHE A 292 14.23 28.54 -5.24
C PHE A 292 13.83 29.52 -4.14
N ALA A 293 14.34 30.75 -4.21
CA ALA A 293 14.13 31.74 -3.15
C ALA A 293 12.63 32.06 -2.87
N GLU A 294 11.77 32.02 -3.89
CA GLU A 294 10.35 32.40 -3.81
C GLU A 294 9.40 31.24 -4.12
N ALA A 295 9.92 30.04 -4.35
CA ALA A 295 9.13 28.87 -4.72
C ALA A 295 9.92 27.58 -4.58
N VAL A 296 9.20 26.50 -4.32
CA VAL A 296 9.70 25.15 -4.58
C VAL A 296 8.94 24.62 -5.78
N LEU A 297 9.67 24.25 -6.83
CA LEU A 297 9.09 23.63 -8.01
C LEU A 297 9.10 22.11 -7.86
N TYR A 298 8.05 21.50 -8.40
CA TYR A 298 7.85 20.06 -8.39
C TYR A 298 7.41 19.61 -9.79
N ALA A 299 8.18 18.71 -10.40
CA ALA A 299 7.81 17.97 -11.59
C ALA A 299 7.83 16.48 -11.25
N ALA A 300 6.74 15.76 -11.51
CA ALA A 300 6.58 14.38 -11.06
C ALA A 300 5.94 13.49 -12.13
N VAL A 301 6.57 12.35 -12.37
CA VAL A 301 6.08 11.32 -13.29
C VAL A 301 5.59 10.12 -12.49
N PRO A 302 4.33 9.67 -12.69
CA PRO A 302 3.83 8.45 -12.07
C PRO A 302 4.54 7.23 -12.65
N ILE A 303 4.95 6.31 -11.76
CA ILE A 303 5.59 5.04 -12.12
C ILE A 303 4.75 3.87 -11.61
N ILE A 304 4.98 2.70 -12.20
CA ILE A 304 4.37 1.43 -11.81
C ILE A 304 5.47 0.52 -11.28
N ILE A 305 5.29 0.01 -10.07
CA ILE A 305 6.13 -1.04 -9.50
C ILE A 305 5.48 -2.39 -9.79
N ALA A 306 6.13 -3.19 -10.62
CA ALA A 306 5.72 -4.53 -11.02
C ALA A 306 6.41 -5.60 -10.17
N THR A 307 5.88 -6.83 -10.20
CA THR A 307 6.58 -8.01 -9.66
C THR A 307 7.22 -8.86 -10.76
N VAL A 308 6.74 -8.73 -11.99
CA VAL A 308 7.34 -9.37 -13.17
C VAL A 308 8.22 -8.35 -13.89
N PRO A 309 9.50 -8.66 -14.13
CA PRO A 309 10.38 -7.75 -14.86
C PRO A 309 10.04 -7.72 -16.35
N ASP A 310 10.42 -6.62 -16.98
CA ASP A 310 10.38 -6.50 -18.43
C ASP A 310 11.26 -7.61 -19.05
N PRO A 311 10.75 -8.41 -20.01
CA PRO A 311 11.54 -9.46 -20.68
C PRO A 311 12.85 -8.97 -21.30
N HIS A 312 12.95 -7.68 -21.63
CA HIS A 312 14.14 -7.06 -22.22
C HIS A 312 15.19 -6.59 -21.18
N LEU A 313 14.97 -6.81 -19.88
CA LEU A 313 15.95 -6.49 -18.85
C LEU A 313 17.07 -7.55 -18.79
N GLU A 314 18.30 -7.18 -19.13
CA GLU A 314 19.48 -7.98 -18.78
C GLU A 314 19.77 -7.85 -17.27
N PHE A 315 19.46 -8.90 -16.50
CA PHE A 315 19.86 -8.96 -15.10
C PHE A 315 21.32 -9.40 -14.97
N SER A 316 22.16 -8.57 -14.33
CA SER A 316 23.31 -9.11 -13.62
C SER A 316 22.77 -9.93 -12.44
N LYS A 317 22.94 -11.25 -12.46
CA LYS A 317 22.48 -12.17 -11.41
C LYS A 317 22.83 -11.64 -10.01
N VAL A 318 21.83 -11.16 -9.27
CA VAL A 318 22.00 -10.81 -7.86
C VAL A 318 21.81 -12.08 -7.05
N ALA A 319 22.91 -12.63 -6.53
CA ALA A 319 22.85 -13.69 -5.52
C ALA A 319 22.38 -13.07 -4.20
N PHE A 320 21.23 -13.51 -3.69
CA PHE A 320 20.84 -13.24 -2.31
C PHE A 320 21.84 -13.95 -1.38
N LYS A 321 22.71 -13.19 -0.72
CA LYS A 321 23.46 -13.72 0.43
C LYS A 321 22.51 -13.78 1.62
N VAL A 322 22.22 -15.00 2.05
CA VAL A 322 21.54 -15.28 3.32
C VAL A 322 22.50 -14.84 4.44
N SER A 323 22.08 -13.88 5.26
CA SER A 323 22.79 -13.58 6.52
C SER A 323 22.30 -14.55 7.59
N GLU A 324 23.20 -15.29 8.22
CA GLU A 324 22.88 -16.13 9.37
C GLU A 324 22.40 -15.28 10.54
N PRO A 325 21.29 -15.65 11.21
CA PRO A 325 20.82 -14.94 12.40
C PRO A 325 21.69 -15.30 13.63
N PRO A 326 21.96 -14.33 14.53
CA PRO A 326 22.67 -14.58 15.76
C PRO A 326 21.78 -15.33 16.77
N LEU A 327 22.33 -16.32 17.47
CA LEU A 327 21.72 -16.93 18.65
C LEU A 327 21.71 -15.94 19.80
N MET A 328 20.58 -15.77 20.52
CA MET A 328 20.58 -15.61 21.98
C MET A 328 19.18 -15.77 22.61
N THR A 329 19.23 -16.04 23.92
CA THR A 329 18.33 -16.73 24.85
C THR A 329 17.29 -15.89 25.60
N ASP A 330 16.09 -16.47 25.76
CA ASP A 330 15.18 -16.63 26.93
C ASP A 330 14.79 -15.47 27.91
N LYS A 331 13.48 -15.50 28.29
CA LYS A 331 12.71 -14.82 29.39
C LYS A 331 12.28 -13.36 29.13
N THR A 332 11.04 -12.89 29.33
CA THR A 332 9.93 -13.18 30.30
C THR A 332 8.57 -12.64 29.79
N VAL A 333 7.48 -13.33 30.15
CA VAL A 333 6.05 -13.07 29.87
C VAL A 333 5.41 -12.05 30.83
N THR A 334 4.45 -11.21 30.39
CA THR A 334 3.17 -10.92 31.10
C THR A 334 2.12 -10.08 30.31
N ASP A 335 0.99 -10.74 30.02
CA ASP A 335 -0.44 -10.37 30.08
C ASP A 335 -1.12 -9.18 29.34
N CYS A 336 -1.86 -9.57 28.26
CA CYS A 336 -3.29 -9.41 27.86
C CYS A 336 -4.17 -8.24 28.39
N ILE A 337 -5.18 -7.71 27.65
CA ILE A 337 -6.47 -8.34 27.23
C ILE A 337 -7.19 -7.49 26.12
N ILE A 338 -7.85 -8.14 25.14
CA ILE A 338 -9.30 -8.07 24.76
C ILE A 338 -9.59 -9.04 23.57
N TYR A 339 -10.70 -9.80 23.71
CA TYR A 339 -11.19 -11.00 22.99
C TYR A 339 -10.56 -12.36 23.39
N GLY A 340 -10.90 -12.85 24.58
CA GLY A 340 -11.22 -14.28 24.89
C GLY A 340 -10.29 -15.41 24.45
N CYS A 341 -9.06 -15.11 24.07
CA CYS A 341 -7.97 -16.05 23.80
C CYS A 341 -6.68 -15.34 24.21
N THR A 342 -5.92 -15.93 25.12
CA THR A 342 -4.65 -15.39 25.59
C THR A 342 -3.64 -15.38 24.44
N LYS A 343 -3.04 -14.21 24.18
CA LYS A 343 -2.08 -13.98 23.09
C LYS A 343 -0.77 -14.70 23.40
N ALA A 344 -0.30 -15.52 22.46
CA ALA A 344 1.12 -15.82 22.33
C ALA A 344 1.84 -14.57 21.81
N GLU A 345 2.97 -14.22 22.42
CA GLU A 345 3.86 -13.16 21.96
C GLU A 345 4.34 -13.49 20.54
N THR A 346 4.05 -12.60 19.60
CA THR A 346 4.45 -12.74 18.21
C THR A 346 5.92 -12.35 18.07
N GLU A 347 6.77 -13.27 17.62
CA GLU A 347 8.00 -12.94 16.90
C GLU A 347 7.60 -12.29 15.56
N GLU A 348 7.20 -11.01 15.62
CA GLU A 348 6.55 -10.29 14.53
C GLU A 348 7.55 -9.64 13.55
N GLU A 349 8.83 -9.60 13.90
CA GLU A 349 9.84 -8.85 13.14
C GLU A 349 10.27 -9.56 11.85
N ASP A 350 10.36 -10.89 11.85
CA ASP A 350 10.91 -11.64 10.70
C ASP A 350 9.92 -11.83 9.53
N VAL A 351 8.63 -11.59 9.77
CA VAL A 351 7.58 -11.95 8.82
C VAL A 351 6.93 -10.74 8.16
N LYS A 352 7.29 -9.51 8.55
CA LYS A 352 6.84 -8.31 7.84
C LYS A 352 7.45 -8.28 6.44
N PRO A 353 6.69 -7.92 5.39
CA PRO A 353 7.28 -7.74 4.09
C PRO A 353 8.31 -6.60 4.19
N LYS A 354 9.58 -6.90 3.93
CA LYS A 354 10.70 -5.96 4.04
C LYS A 354 10.60 -4.92 2.93
N TYR A 355 9.84 -3.86 3.20
CA TYR A 355 9.82 -2.67 2.37
C TYR A 355 10.74 -1.62 2.98
N LYS A 356 11.47 -0.85 2.16
CA LYS A 356 12.49 0.11 2.65
C LYS A 356 11.99 1.11 3.71
N TYR A 357 10.69 1.44 3.69
CA TYR A 357 10.06 2.23 4.75
C TYR A 357 10.30 1.65 6.17
N PHE A 358 10.37 0.32 6.30
CA PHE A 358 10.54 -0.39 7.57
C PHE A 358 12.01 -0.61 7.96
N GLU A 359 12.96 -0.51 7.02
CA GLU A 359 14.41 -0.52 7.34
C GLU A 359 14.86 0.82 7.95
N ASP A 360 14.22 1.92 7.54
CA ASP A 360 14.58 3.29 7.92
C ASP A 360 13.80 3.81 9.16
N MET A 361 13.04 2.95 9.87
CA MET A 361 12.26 3.30 11.08
C MET A 361 13.11 3.45 12.37
N LYS A 362 14.23 4.17 12.28
CA LYS A 362 14.82 4.86 13.44
C LYS A 362 14.41 6.33 13.34
N ASP A 363 13.32 6.67 14.05
CA ASP A 363 12.64 7.98 14.24
C ASP A 363 13.49 9.21 13.84
N PRO A 364 12.94 10.19 13.08
CA PRO A 364 12.33 11.33 13.78
C PRO A 364 11.13 11.98 13.06
N ARG A 365 10.01 12.04 13.77
CA ARG A 365 9.03 13.14 13.82
C ARG A 365 9.33 14.39 12.97
N ARG A 366 8.66 14.49 11.82
CA ARG A 366 7.97 15.69 11.26
C ARG A 366 7.59 15.42 9.80
N GLU A 367 6.42 14.84 9.57
CA GLU A 367 5.80 14.87 8.23
C GLU A 367 4.96 16.15 8.10
N ARG A 368 5.27 16.95 7.07
CA ARG A 368 4.33 17.93 6.53
C ARG A 368 3.58 17.23 5.41
N ASP A 369 2.27 17.11 5.54
CA ASP A 369 1.40 16.58 4.50
C ASP A 369 1.47 17.49 3.26
N ILE A 370 2.26 17.10 2.28
CA ILE A 370 2.25 17.73 0.95
C ILE A 370 1.29 16.91 0.10
N VAL A 371 0.06 17.41 -0.06
CA VAL A 371 -0.90 16.87 -1.03
C VAL A 371 -0.38 17.20 -2.43
N ILE A 372 0.29 16.24 -3.07
CA ILE A 372 0.74 16.36 -4.45
C ILE A 372 -0.50 16.22 -5.35
N LYS A 373 -1.05 17.37 -5.77
CA LYS A 373 -2.00 17.39 -6.90
C LYS A 373 -1.21 17.16 -8.18
N LEU A 374 -1.04 15.89 -8.55
CA LEU A 374 -0.51 15.51 -9.86
C LEU A 374 -1.32 16.27 -10.93
N ARG A 375 -0.63 17.10 -11.74
CA ARG A 375 -1.28 17.79 -12.85
C ARG A 375 -1.84 16.71 -13.79
N GLN A 376 -3.16 16.65 -13.90
CA GLN A 376 -3.81 15.72 -14.82
C GLN A 376 -3.31 16.01 -16.23
N SER A 377 -2.97 14.96 -16.98
CA SER A 377 -2.50 15.10 -18.35
C SER A 377 -3.46 16.00 -19.15
N PRO A 378 -2.96 16.85 -20.07
CA PRO A 378 -3.80 17.82 -20.79
C PRO A 378 -5.03 17.19 -21.47
N GLY A 379 -4.93 15.92 -21.88
CA GLY A 379 -6.04 15.15 -22.46
C GLY A 379 -7.16 14.83 -21.46
N MET A 380 -6.84 14.48 -20.22
CA MET A 380 -7.82 14.19 -19.17
C MET A 380 -8.55 15.45 -18.70
N ARG A 381 -7.85 16.59 -18.62
CA ARG A 381 -8.45 17.89 -18.30
C ARG A 381 -9.49 18.31 -19.35
N ARG A 382 -9.16 18.17 -20.65
CA ARG A 382 -10.10 18.47 -21.75
C ARG A 382 -11.34 17.58 -21.73
N ARG A 383 -11.20 16.30 -21.35
CA ARG A 383 -12.33 15.36 -21.27
C ARG A 383 -13.30 15.74 -20.13
N LYS A 384 -12.77 16.07 -18.95
CA LYS A 384 -13.58 16.55 -17.81
C LYS A 384 -14.24 17.91 -18.07
N GLU A 385 -13.55 18.84 -18.73
CA GLU A 385 -14.15 20.13 -19.13
C GLU A 385 -15.30 19.92 -20.14
N LYS A 386 -15.18 18.97 -21.07
CA LYS A 386 -16.27 18.59 -21.98
C LYS A 386 -17.45 17.94 -21.25
N GLU A 387 -17.19 17.04 -20.31
CA GLU A 387 -18.23 16.39 -19.50
C GLU A 387 -18.95 17.41 -18.61
N LYS A 388 -18.22 18.36 -18.01
CA LYS A 388 -18.80 19.46 -17.22
C LYS A 388 -19.69 20.37 -18.07
N HIS A 389 -19.22 20.76 -19.26
CA HIS A 389 -20.03 21.56 -20.18
C HIS A 389 -21.27 20.82 -20.69
N LYS A 390 -21.19 19.49 -20.85
CA LYS A 390 -22.34 18.66 -21.21
C LYS A 390 -23.39 18.64 -20.08
N ALA A 391 -22.95 18.41 -18.84
CA ALA A 391 -23.82 18.41 -17.67
C ALA A 391 -24.49 19.78 -17.42
N GLU A 392 -23.75 20.89 -17.61
CA GLU A 392 -24.32 22.24 -17.50
C GLU A 392 -25.36 22.55 -18.58
N ARG A 393 -25.21 22.00 -19.80
CA ARG A 393 -26.22 22.12 -20.86
C ARG A 393 -27.48 21.33 -20.53
N GLU A 394 -27.33 20.08 -20.09
CA GLU A 394 -28.46 19.22 -19.70
C GLU A 394 -29.25 19.81 -18.52
N SER A 395 -28.55 20.38 -17.52
CA SER A 395 -29.19 21.06 -16.39
C SER A 395 -29.98 22.32 -16.81
N LYS A 396 -29.43 23.13 -17.74
CA LYS A 396 -30.15 24.31 -18.27
C LYS A 396 -31.38 23.92 -19.09
N GLU A 397 -31.32 22.79 -19.79
CA GLU A 397 -32.43 22.29 -20.60
C GLU A 397 -33.56 21.74 -19.72
N GLN A 398 -33.23 21.02 -18.65
CA GLN A 398 -34.18 20.59 -17.62
C GLN A 398 -34.84 21.77 -16.90
N ALA A 399 -34.08 22.82 -16.56
CA ALA A 399 -34.62 24.02 -15.94
C ALA A 399 -35.61 24.75 -16.86
N LYS A 400 -35.31 24.85 -18.17
CA LYS A 400 -36.23 25.42 -19.16
C LYS A 400 -37.52 24.61 -19.31
N HIS A 401 -37.41 23.27 -19.29
CA HIS A 401 -38.57 22.40 -19.36
C HIS A 401 -39.47 22.55 -18.13
N LEU A 402 -38.88 22.68 -16.93
CA LEU A 402 -39.62 22.89 -15.68
C LEU A 402 -40.35 24.25 -15.64
N VAL A 403 -39.73 25.30 -16.17
CA VAL A 403 -40.37 26.62 -16.29
C VAL A 403 -41.54 26.57 -17.25
N LYS A 404 -41.41 25.82 -18.36
CA LYS A 404 -42.48 25.67 -19.36
C LYS A 404 -43.70 24.93 -18.80
N LEU A 405 -43.48 23.86 -18.04
CA LEU A 405 -44.55 23.13 -17.36
C LEU A 405 -45.31 24.01 -16.36
N LYS A 406 -44.60 24.82 -15.57
CA LYS A 406 -45.22 25.76 -14.62
C LYS A 406 -46.00 26.87 -15.32
N SER A 407 -45.52 27.38 -16.45
CA SER A 407 -46.28 28.37 -17.22
C SER A 407 -47.54 27.78 -17.85
N ASP A 408 -47.50 26.52 -18.29
CA ASP A 408 -48.65 25.84 -18.87
C ASP A 408 -49.72 25.52 -17.79
N GLU A 409 -49.32 25.17 -16.57
CA GLU A 409 -50.23 24.98 -15.41
C GLU A 409 -50.97 26.27 -15.04
N ILE A 410 -50.28 27.42 -15.03
CA ILE A 410 -50.88 28.74 -14.72
C ILE A 410 -51.89 29.17 -15.80
N VAL A 411 -51.64 28.80 -17.07
CA VAL A 411 -52.57 29.10 -18.18
C VAL A 411 -53.81 28.21 -18.14
N THR A 412 -53.73 27.00 -17.59
CA THR A 412 -54.89 26.13 -17.38
C THR A 412 -55.75 26.54 -16.18
N GLU A 413 -55.16 27.02 -15.08
CA GLU A 413 -55.93 27.51 -13.91
C GLU A 413 -56.64 28.85 -14.17
N SER A 414 -56.14 29.67 -15.08
CA SER A 414 -56.78 30.95 -15.48
C SER A 414 -57.90 30.80 -16.51
N ARG A 415 -58.19 29.57 -16.97
CA ARG A 415 -59.25 29.23 -17.93
C ARG A 415 -60.37 28.37 -17.36
N ALA A 416 -60.35 28.09 -16.05
CA ALA A 416 -61.37 27.33 -15.32
C ALA A 416 -62.40 28.24 -14.64
#